data_AF-A0A821CW43-F1
#
_entry.id   AF-A0A821CW43-F1
#
_cell.length_a   1.000
_cell.length_b   1.000
_cell.length_c   1.000
_cell.angle_alpha   90.00
_cell.angle_beta   90.00
_cell.angle_gamma   90.00
#
_symmetry.space_group_name_H-M   'P 1'
#
loop_
_entity.id
_entity.type
_entity.pdbx_description
1 polymer ?
#
loop_
_entity_poly.entity_id
_entity_poly.type
_entity_poly.pdbx_seq_one_letter_code
_entity_poly.pdbx_strand_id
1 'polypeptide(L)'
;MIFALITKTSLFFYDHLSLEPFAYARRIHLLSLTDGRWSHDGRLFIASSEDGYLTFVTFTDQCLGGPCLSNSDKILDDMMNNALAPPTTTNVTA
;
A
#
# COMPACT_ATOMS: atom_id res chain seq x y z
N MET A 1 -8.78 -3.96 -2.06
CA MET A 1 -8.45 -3.74 -0.64
C MET A 1 -7.41 -4.76 -0.25
N ILE A 2 -6.32 -4.33 0.37
CA ILE A 2 -5.23 -5.20 0.80
C ILE A 2 -5.27 -5.34 2.31
N PHE A 3 -4.96 -6.53 2.82
CA PHE A 3 -4.86 -6.76 4.26
C PHE A 3 -3.69 -7.69 4.57
N ALA A 4 -3.19 -7.57 5.80
CA ALA A 4 -2.16 -8.43 6.34
C ALA A 4 -2.78 -9.36 7.39
N LEU A 5 -2.43 -10.64 7.33
CA LEU A 5 -2.78 -11.64 8.31
C LEU A 5 -1.53 -12.04 9.11
N ILE A 6 -1.60 -11.79 10.40
CA ILE A 6 -0.51 -12.08 11.35
C ILE A 6 -0.87 -13.36 12.07
N THR A 7 0.02 -14.34 11.98
CA THR A 7 0.01 -15.54 12.81
C THR A 7 1.15 -15.45 13.82
N LYS A 8 1.21 -16.37 14.79
CA LYS A 8 2.30 -16.39 15.77
C LYS A 8 3.70 -16.35 15.14
N THR A 9 3.91 -16.89 13.95
CA THR A 9 5.27 -17.02 13.38
C THR A 9 5.42 -16.47 11.98
N SER A 10 4.33 -15.97 11.39
CA SER A 10 4.27 -15.68 9.95
C SER A 10 3.34 -14.52 9.65
N LEU A 11 3.73 -13.73 8.65
CA LEU A 11 2.95 -12.68 8.01
C LEU A 11 2.50 -13.15 6.64
N PHE A 12 1.24 -12.89 6.30
CA PHE A 12 0.68 -13.13 4.97
C PHE A 12 0.02 -11.86 4.46
N PHE A 13 0.18 -11.57 3.18
CA PHE A 13 -0.39 -10.41 2.53
C PHE A 13 -1.36 -10.86 1.44
N TYR A 14 -2.59 -10.34 1.50
CA TYR A 14 -3.69 -10.72 0.62
C TYR A 14 -4.31 -9.52 -0.07
N ASP A 15 -4.73 -9.72 -1.32
CA ASP A 15 -5.72 -8.87 -1.95
C ASP A 15 -7.11 -9.51 -1.79
N HIS A 16 -8.14 -8.68 -1.62
CA HIS A 16 -9.52 -9.11 -1.37
C HIS A 16 -10.12 -10.06 -2.42
N LEU A 17 -9.59 -10.08 -3.65
CA LEU A 17 -10.08 -10.93 -4.74
C LEU A 17 -9.27 -12.21 -4.93
N SER A 18 -8.14 -12.36 -4.24
CA SER A 18 -7.27 -13.51 -4.39
C SER A 18 -7.40 -14.46 -3.19
N LEU A 19 -7.58 -15.75 -3.49
CA LEU A 19 -7.53 -16.82 -2.48
C LEU A 19 -6.10 -17.12 -2.04
N GLU A 20 -5.10 -16.79 -2.88
CA GLU A 20 -3.69 -16.99 -2.56
C GLU A 20 -3.04 -15.70 -2.09
N PRO A 21 -2.16 -15.77 -1.06
CA PRO A 21 -1.40 -14.62 -0.63
C PRO A 21 -0.43 -14.20 -1.73
N PHE A 22 -0.37 -12.90 -2.02
CA PHE A 22 0.58 -12.39 -3.01
C PHE A 22 2.01 -12.27 -2.44
N ALA A 23 2.14 -12.23 -1.11
CA ALA A 23 3.42 -12.24 -0.41
C ALA A 23 3.29 -12.85 0.99
N TYR A 24 4.37 -13.43 1.50
CA TYR A 24 4.44 -13.91 2.88
C TYR A 24 5.87 -13.86 3.42
N ALA A 25 5.99 -13.77 4.75
CA ALA A 25 7.25 -13.86 5.46
C ALA A 25 7.07 -14.79 6.67
N ARG A 26 7.92 -15.81 6.83
CA ARG A 26 7.79 -16.80 7.92
C ARG A 26 9.08 -16.88 8.72
N ARG A 27 8.95 -17.17 10.01
CA ARG A 27 10.07 -17.35 10.94
C ARG A 27 11.00 -16.13 10.98
N ILE A 28 10.42 -14.94 10.91
CA ILE A 28 11.13 -13.66 10.94
C ILE A 28 11.53 -13.22 12.35
N HIS A 29 10.95 -13.83 13.38
CA HIS A 29 11.24 -13.59 14.79
C HIS A 29 11.48 -14.92 15.53
N LEU A 30 12.15 -14.83 16.68
CA LEU A 30 12.42 -15.99 17.53
C LEU A 30 11.17 -16.38 18.33
N LEU A 31 10.44 -15.38 18.81
CA LEU A 31 9.19 -15.54 19.56
C LEU A 31 7.99 -15.09 18.72
N SER A 32 6.81 -15.09 19.34
CA SER A 32 5.57 -14.86 18.59
C SER A 32 5.45 -13.42 18.10
N LEU A 33 4.85 -13.22 16.92
CA LEU A 33 4.36 -11.92 16.50
C LEU A 33 3.15 -11.52 17.33
N THR A 34 3.10 -10.26 17.75
CA THR A 34 2.09 -9.73 18.67
C THR A 34 1.10 -8.76 18.02
N ASP A 35 1.60 -7.89 17.14
CA ASP A 35 0.79 -6.85 16.50
C ASP A 35 1.45 -6.42 15.18
N GLY A 36 0.72 -5.73 14.32
CA GLY A 36 1.27 -5.12 13.13
C GLY A 36 0.32 -4.13 12.47
N ARG A 37 0.91 -3.17 11.76
CA ARG A 37 0.18 -2.02 11.21
C ARG A 37 0.76 -1.58 9.88
N TRP A 38 -0.15 -1.18 8.99
CA TRP A 38 0.19 -0.46 7.77
C TRP A 38 0.44 1.02 8.02
N SER A 39 1.36 1.60 7.25
CA SER A 39 1.41 3.03 7.01
C SER A 39 0.18 3.49 6.23
N HIS A 40 -0.14 4.78 6.33
CA HIS A 40 -1.32 5.35 5.68
C HIS A 40 -1.30 5.23 4.15
N ASP A 41 -0.11 5.30 3.56
CA ASP A 41 0.13 5.18 2.12
C ASP A 41 0.24 3.73 1.62
N GLY A 42 0.16 2.73 2.52
CA GLY A 42 0.27 1.32 2.17
C GLY A 42 1.67 0.85 1.76
N ARG A 43 2.71 1.69 1.88
CA ARG A 43 4.08 1.36 1.44
C ARG A 43 4.91 0.61 2.48
N LEU A 44 4.52 0.74 3.74
CA LEU A 44 5.23 0.15 4.86
C LEU A 44 4.25 -0.66 5.72
N PHE A 45 4.64 -1.87 6.06
CA PHE A 45 4.00 -2.66 7.09
C PHE A 45 5.01 -2.97 8.19
N ILE A 46 4.64 -2.69 9.43
CA ILE A 46 5.48 -2.97 10.60
C ILE A 46 4.83 -4.10 11.39
N ALA A 47 5.63 -5.09 11.80
CA ALA A 47 5.22 -6.13 12.73
C ALA A 47 6.07 -6.10 14.00
N SER A 48 5.45 -6.38 15.14
CA SER A 48 6.12 -6.48 16.46
C SER A 48 6.11 -7.91 16.97
N SER A 49 7.08 -8.22 17.84
CA SER A 49 7.20 -9.53 18.46
C SER A 49 7.51 -9.44 19.96
N GLU A 50 7.18 -10.51 20.68
CA GLU A 50 7.52 -10.72 22.08
C GLU A 50 9.04 -10.73 22.35
N ASP A 51 9.86 -10.95 21.32
CA ASP A 51 11.32 -10.90 21.45
C ASP A 51 11.89 -9.48 21.52
N GLY A 52 11.03 -8.47 21.43
CA GLY A 52 11.40 -7.05 21.56
C GLY A 52 11.87 -6.40 20.25
N TYR A 53 11.78 -7.10 19.13
CA TYR A 53 12.16 -6.57 17.81
C TYR A 53 10.95 -6.16 16.97
N LEU A 54 11.22 -5.30 15.98
CA LEU A 54 10.27 -4.91 14.94
C LEU A 54 10.78 -5.35 13.57
N THR A 55 9.89 -5.91 12.75
CA THR A 55 10.15 -6.17 11.33
C THR A 55 9.49 -5.11 10.46
N PHE A 56 10.24 -4.56 9.51
CA PHE A 56 9.77 -3.58 8.53
C PHE A 56 9.66 -4.24 7.16
N VAL A 57 8.45 -4.25 6.59
CA VAL A 57 8.18 -4.76 5.25
C VAL A 57 7.85 -3.59 4.34
N THR A 58 8.66 -3.37 3.32
CA THR A 58 8.49 -2.27 2.37
C THR A 58 8.00 -2.79 1.03
N PHE A 59 7.10 -2.03 0.41
CA PHE A 59 6.58 -2.29 -0.92
C PHE A 59 7.07 -1.19 -1.86
N THR A 60 7.59 -1.57 -3.02
CA THR A 60 8.06 -0.61 -4.02
C THR A 60 6.90 0.17 -4.61
N ASP A 61 7.22 1.33 -5.19
CA ASP A 61 6.26 2.17 -5.90
C ASP A 61 5.41 1.36 -6.87
N GLN A 62 4.09 1.59 -6.84
CA GLN A 62 3.09 0.94 -7.69
C GLN A 62 2.86 -0.57 -7.49
N CYS A 63 3.60 -1.27 -6.61
CA CYS A 63 3.40 -2.71 -6.39
C CYS A 63 2.01 -3.06 -5.85
N LEU A 64 1.42 -2.18 -5.05
CA LEU A 64 0.09 -2.36 -4.44
C LEU A 64 -0.97 -1.42 -5.04
N GLY A 65 -0.63 -0.73 -6.14
CA GLY A 65 -1.42 0.36 -6.71
C GLY A 65 -1.06 1.74 -6.16
N GLY A 66 -1.95 2.71 -6.38
CA GLY A 66 -1.81 4.08 -5.90
C GLY A 66 -2.36 4.29 -4.49
N PRO A 67 -1.96 5.36 -3.78
CA PRO A 67 -2.48 5.68 -2.46
C PRO A 67 -4.01 5.84 -2.49
N CYS A 68 -4.67 5.43 -1.40
CA CYS A 68 -6.10 5.68 -1.23
C CYS A 68 -6.31 7.14 -0.84
N LEU A 69 -6.28 8.02 -1.83
CA LEU A 69 -6.50 9.45 -1.67
C LEU A 69 -7.94 9.73 -1.22
N SER A 70 -8.11 10.74 -0.36
CA SER A 70 -9.44 11.24 -0.06
C SER A 70 -10.06 11.85 -1.32
N ASN A 71 -11.39 11.98 -1.37
CA ASN A 71 -12.04 12.51 -2.57
C ASN A 71 -11.57 13.95 -2.89
N SER A 72 -11.26 14.75 -1.86
CA SER A 72 -10.64 16.07 -2.04
C SER A 72 -9.23 15.97 -2.62
N ASP A 73 -8.41 15.05 -2.14
CA ASP A 73 -7.03 14.90 -2.63
C ASP A 73 -7.02 14.40 -4.08
N LYS A 74 -7.96 13.52 -4.45
CA LYS A 74 -8.16 13.09 -5.85
C LYS A 74 -8.51 14.27 -6.76
N ILE A 75 -9.43 15.13 -6.33
CA ILE A 75 -9.81 16.32 -7.08
C ILE A 75 -8.62 17.27 -7.23
N LEU A 76 -7.84 17.47 -6.16
CA LEU A 76 -6.65 18.31 -6.19
C LEU A 76 -5.57 17.75 -7.14
N ASP A 77 -5.33 16.44 -7.09
CA ASP A 77 -4.39 15.75 -7.98
C ASP A 77 -4.86 15.83 -9.45
N ASP A 78 -6.15 15.60 -9.73
CA ASP A 78 -6.72 15.71 -11.07
C ASP A 78 -6.66 17.15 -11.60
N MET A 79 -6.96 18.14 -10.76
CA MET A 79 -6.85 19.56 -11.13
C MET A 79 -5.40 19.94 -11.43
N MET A 80 -4.44 19.48 -10.61
CA MET A 80 -3.03 19.76 -10.80
C MET A 80 -2.46 19.06 -12.04
N ASN A 81 -2.88 17.83 -12.33
CA ASN A 81 -2.47 17.08 -13.51
C ASN A 81 -3.09 17.65 -14.81
N ASN A 82 -4.34 18.11 -14.79
CA ASN A 82 -5.00 18.72 -15.95
C ASN A 82 -4.55 20.17 -16.20
N ALA A 83 -4.17 20.92 -15.17
CA ALA A 83 -3.63 22.27 -15.32
C ALA A 83 -2.26 22.31 -16.03
N LEU A 84 -1.55 21.18 -16.07
CA LEU A 84 -0.29 21.01 -16.78
C LEU A 84 -0.47 20.54 -18.24
N ALA A 85 -1.68 20.16 -18.66
CA ALA A 85 -1.96 19.82 -20.05
C ALA A 85 -1.99 21.11 -20.89
N PRO A 86 -1.20 21.22 -21.99
CA PRO A 86 -1.21 22.42 -22.82
C PRO A 86 -2.63 22.63 -23.39
N PRO A 87 -3.09 23.89 -23.53
CA PRO A 87 -4.41 24.16 -24.06
C PRO A 87 -4.51 23.57 -25.46
N THR A 88 -5.40 22.58 -25.62
CA THR A 88 -5.75 22.02 -26.93
C THR A 88 -6.32 23.14 -27.78
N THR A 89 -5.52 23.71 -28.67
CA THR A 89 -5.98 24.68 -29.67
C THR A 89 -6.84 23.93 -30.66
N THR A 90 -8.15 23.92 -30.44
CA THR A 90 -9.14 23.55 -31.45
C THR A 90 -9.11 24.62 -32.53
N ASN A 91 -8.34 24.38 -33.58
CA ASN A 91 -8.41 25.14 -34.82
C ASN A 91 -9.78 24.90 -35.45
N VAL A 92 -10.69 25.85 -35.27
CA VAL A 92 -11.93 25.92 -36.04
C VAL A 92 -11.58 26.56 -37.39
N THR A 93 -11.37 25.73 -38.42
CA THR A 93 -11.35 26.19 -39.80
C THR A 93 -12.79 26.51 -40.24
N ALA A 94 -12.95 27.74 -40.74
CA ALA A 94 -14.17 28.30 -41.32
C ALA A 94 -14.63 27.59 -42.59
#